data_AF-A0A0C9RW71-F1
#
_entry.id   AF-A0A0C9RW71-F1
#
_cell.length_a   1.000
_cell.length_b   1.000
_cell.length_c   1.000
_cell.angle_alpha   90.00
_cell.angle_beta   90.00
_cell.angle_gamma   90.00
#
_symmetry.space_group_name_H-M   'P 1'
#
loop_
_entity.id
_entity.type
_entity.pdbx_description
1 polymer ?
#
loop_
_entity_poly.entity_id
_entity_poly.type
_entity_poly.pdbx_seq_one_letter_code
_entity_poly.pdbx_strand_id
1 'polypeptide(L)'
;ENMKNLGIQQTEQKKKEEGPKWEEFKPEPITLDSLRREKAYKLGKKQSKELDSLKKKQKKEKETMLKAHCTAMEKLTKGKDKNAILADANVKKVVKEQTQQWSEMMGKHRKEEWEMHKAHITAGKDEFKRVMEIVQAGQLKQLQIKQDKDSKDLNASQAKVNAETAKDVANDKALKTKGDKERRLREKKQNNIKKFTEERKTLGIRQDRESGKIKTLHEKQIADLEKTIECTFERYNHAAMNYEMSSKFEFMV
;
A
#
# COMPACT_ATOMS: atom_id res chain seq x y z
N GLU A 1 41.88 49.43 44.05
CA GLU A 1 41.29 48.59 45.12
C GLU A 1 40.80 47.30 44.45
N ASN A 2 41.59 46.23 44.43
CA ASN A 2 41.74 45.16 45.43
C ASN A 2 40.46 44.36 45.77
N MET A 3 40.62 43.03 45.71
CA MET A 3 39.72 41.90 46.09
C MET A 3 38.81 41.36 44.97
N LYS A 4 39.07 40.18 44.36
CA LYS A 4 39.02 38.78 44.87
C LYS A 4 37.71 38.44 45.59
N ASN A 5 36.79 37.73 44.93
CA ASN A 5 36.36 36.35 45.23
C ASN A 5 34.96 36.04 44.67
N LEU A 6 34.69 34.73 44.55
CA LEU A 6 33.49 34.01 44.07
C LEU A 6 33.71 33.49 42.64
N GLY A 7 34.43 32.38 42.43
CA GLY A 7 34.18 31.10 43.09
C GLY A 7 33.03 30.37 42.39
N ILE A 8 33.19 30.02 41.11
CA ILE A 8 32.35 29.02 40.45
C ILE A 8 33.29 27.99 39.82
N GLN A 9 33.24 26.81 40.42
CA GLN A 9 33.87 25.58 39.96
C GLN A 9 33.55 25.36 38.47
N GLN A 10 34.57 25.29 37.63
CA GLN A 10 34.47 24.59 36.36
C GLN A 10 34.26 23.12 36.69
N THR A 11 33.00 22.71 36.77
CA THR A 11 32.64 21.30 36.68
C THR A 11 32.94 20.91 35.24
N GLU A 12 34.00 20.11 35.07
CA GLU A 12 34.30 19.39 33.84
C GLU A 12 33.00 18.77 33.33
N GLN A 13 32.51 19.29 32.20
CA GLN A 13 31.44 18.66 31.46
C GLN A 13 31.95 17.28 31.05
N LYS A 14 31.56 16.25 31.80
CA LYS A 14 31.57 14.87 31.34
C LYS A 14 30.90 14.86 29.98
N LYS A 15 31.70 14.67 28.91
CA LYS A 15 31.21 14.23 27.60
C LYS A 15 30.26 13.07 27.86
N LYS A 16 28.96 13.31 27.71
CA LYS A 16 28.00 12.23 27.50
C LYS A 16 28.47 11.56 26.21
N GLU A 17 28.99 10.34 26.33
CA GLU A 17 29.17 9.46 25.19
C GLU A 17 27.80 9.36 24.52
N GLU A 18 27.64 10.04 23.39
CA GLU A 18 26.49 9.87 22.53
C GLU A 18 26.48 8.41 22.10
N GLY A 19 25.51 7.65 22.63
CA GLY A 19 25.30 6.27 22.23
C GLY A 19 25.06 6.17 20.72
N PRO A 20 25.16 4.96 20.14
CA PRO A 20 25.03 4.75 18.71
C PRO A 20 23.72 5.38 18.19
N LYS A 21 23.80 6.25 17.19
CA LYS A 21 22.62 6.89 16.59
C LYS A 21 21.93 5.90 15.67
N TRP A 22 21.12 4.98 16.22
CA TRP A 22 20.49 3.97 15.36
C TRP A 22 19.37 4.59 14.51
N GLU A 23 19.38 4.34 13.20
CA GLU A 23 18.43 4.90 12.23
C GLU A 23 17.04 4.25 12.36
N GLU A 24 15.95 5.01 12.20
CA GLU A 24 14.58 4.48 12.28
C GLU A 24 14.24 3.65 11.03
N PHE A 25 13.61 2.48 11.20
CA PHE A 25 13.16 1.67 10.07
C PHE A 25 11.93 2.33 9.41
N LYS A 26 12.05 2.69 8.13
CA LYS A 26 10.98 3.30 7.34
C LYS A 26 10.58 2.36 6.19
N PRO A 27 9.54 1.53 6.35
CA PRO A 27 9.08 0.67 5.27
C PRO A 27 8.47 1.48 4.14
N GLU A 28 8.61 0.99 2.91
CA GLU A 28 7.93 1.57 1.76
C GLU A 28 6.40 1.40 1.89
N PRO A 29 5.58 2.42 1.58
CA PRO A 29 4.13 2.31 1.69
C PRO A 29 3.55 1.26 0.74
N ILE A 30 2.69 0.37 1.27
CA ILE A 30 1.97 -0.61 0.45
C ILE A 30 0.69 0.05 -0.07
N THR A 31 0.66 0.33 -1.37
CA THR A 31 -0.49 0.94 -2.07
C THR A 31 -1.11 -0.03 -3.07
N LEU A 32 -2.37 0.19 -3.46
CA LEU A 32 -3.06 -0.63 -4.47
C LEU A 32 -2.27 -0.74 -5.78
N ASP A 33 -1.66 0.35 -6.23
CA ASP A 33 -0.86 0.35 -7.45
C ASP A 33 0.47 -0.39 -7.28
N SER A 34 1.09 -0.35 -6.09
CA SER A 34 2.26 -1.20 -5.81
C SER A 34 1.89 -2.68 -5.87
N LEU A 35 0.75 -3.07 -5.29
CA LEU A 35 0.28 -4.46 -5.29
C LEU A 35 -0.03 -4.97 -6.70
N ARG A 36 -0.56 -4.12 -7.59
CA ARG A 36 -0.78 -4.48 -9.01
C ARG A 36 0.50 -4.76 -9.77
N ARG A 37 1.63 -4.16 -9.36
CA ARG A 37 2.96 -4.36 -9.96
C ARG A 37 3.66 -5.59 -9.40
N GLU A 38 3.22 -6.11 -8.26
CA GLU A 38 3.81 -7.30 -7.65
C GLU A 38 3.69 -8.51 -8.56
N LYS A 39 4.79 -9.26 -8.71
CA LYS A 39 4.80 -10.50 -9.49
C LYS A 39 3.81 -11.54 -8.96
N ALA A 40 3.49 -11.46 -7.68
CA ALA A 40 2.54 -12.33 -7.00
C ALA A 40 1.10 -12.06 -7.45
N TYR A 41 0.77 -10.87 -7.97
CA TYR A 41 -0.57 -10.56 -8.48
C TYR A 41 -0.75 -11.14 -9.90
N LYS A 42 -1.54 -12.23 -10.03
CA LYS A 42 -1.70 -12.94 -11.31
C LYS A 42 -2.97 -12.59 -12.08
N LEU A 43 -3.99 -12.06 -11.40
CA LEU A 43 -5.31 -11.86 -12.01
C LEU A 43 -5.36 -10.70 -13.02
N GLY A 44 -4.49 -9.69 -12.90
CA GLY A 44 -4.57 -8.49 -13.75
C GLY A 44 -4.55 -8.78 -15.26
N LYS A 45 -3.66 -9.68 -15.72
CA LYS A 45 -3.58 -10.05 -17.14
C LYS A 45 -4.83 -10.82 -17.61
N LYS A 46 -5.39 -11.68 -16.75
CA LYS A 46 -6.60 -12.45 -17.06
C LYS A 46 -7.80 -11.52 -17.18
N GLN A 47 -7.99 -10.64 -16.19
CA GLN A 47 -9.08 -9.66 -16.16
C GLN A 47 -9.04 -8.70 -17.36
N SER A 48 -7.85 -8.23 -17.74
CA SER A 48 -7.68 -7.40 -18.95
C SER A 48 -8.15 -8.12 -20.21
N LYS A 49 -7.75 -9.38 -20.41
CA LYS A 49 -8.14 -10.16 -21.60
C LYS A 49 -9.65 -10.44 -21.65
N GLU A 50 -10.25 -10.69 -20.49
CA GLU A 50 -11.71 -10.89 -20.38
C GLU A 50 -12.46 -9.61 -20.76
N LEU A 51 -12.02 -8.45 -20.28
CA LEU A 51 -12.61 -7.15 -20.64
C LEU A 51 -12.46 -6.84 -22.14
N ASP A 52 -11.28 -7.07 -22.72
CA ASP A 52 -11.05 -6.84 -24.14
C ASP A 52 -11.92 -7.74 -25.02
N SER A 53 -12.09 -9.00 -24.60
CA SER A 53 -12.94 -9.97 -25.28
C SER A 53 -14.42 -9.57 -25.22
N LEU A 54 -14.90 -9.13 -24.04
CA LEU A 54 -16.26 -8.64 -23.87
C LEU A 54 -16.52 -7.40 -24.75
N LYS A 55 -15.64 -6.40 -24.69
CA LYS A 55 -15.75 -5.18 -25.50
C LYS A 55 -15.77 -5.49 -27.00
N LYS A 56 -14.94 -6.43 -27.45
CA LYS A 56 -14.91 -6.85 -28.85
C LYS A 56 -16.21 -7.55 -29.28
N LYS A 57 -16.77 -8.41 -28.42
CA LYS A 57 -18.08 -9.05 -28.65
C LYS A 57 -19.18 -8.00 -28.77
N GLN A 58 -19.26 -7.09 -27.80
CA GLN A 58 -20.28 -6.04 -27.76
C GLN A 58 -20.18 -5.08 -28.94
N LYS A 59 -18.96 -4.69 -29.33
CA LYS A 59 -18.72 -3.86 -30.53
C LYS A 59 -19.29 -4.53 -31.79
N LYS A 60 -19.02 -5.82 -32.01
CA LYS A 60 -19.54 -6.57 -33.16
C LYS A 60 -21.07 -6.68 -33.16
N GLU A 61 -21.67 -6.89 -31.98
CA GLU A 61 -23.12 -6.95 -31.84
C GLU A 61 -23.78 -5.60 -32.20
N LYS A 62 -23.21 -4.48 -31.73
CA LYS A 62 -23.65 -3.12 -32.08
C LYS A 62 -23.55 -2.85 -33.58
N GLU A 63 -22.40 -3.16 -34.18
CA GLU A 63 -22.16 -2.99 -35.63
C GLU A 63 -23.15 -3.81 -36.48
N THR A 64 -23.41 -5.05 -36.07
CA THR A 64 -24.32 -5.95 -36.79
C THR A 64 -25.76 -5.45 -36.73
N MET A 65 -26.23 -5.03 -35.54
CA MET A 65 -27.57 -4.48 -35.39
C MET A 65 -27.74 -3.16 -36.14
N LEU A 66 -26.76 -2.27 -36.07
CA LEU A 66 -26.79 -1.01 -36.80
C LEU A 66 -26.92 -1.24 -38.31
N LYS A 67 -26.10 -2.14 -38.86
CA LYS A 67 -26.16 -2.47 -40.28
C LYS A 67 -27.54 -3.01 -40.70
N ALA A 68 -28.15 -3.85 -39.85
CA ALA A 68 -29.50 -4.36 -40.07
C ALA A 68 -30.55 -3.24 -40.02
N HIS A 69 -30.44 -2.33 -39.05
CA HIS A 69 -31.34 -1.18 -38.88
C HIS A 69 -31.26 -0.22 -40.08
N CYS A 70 -30.06 0.17 -40.50
CA CYS A 70 -29.84 1.00 -41.69
C CYS A 70 -30.44 0.36 -42.95
N THR A 71 -30.15 -0.92 -43.19
CA THR A 71 -30.66 -1.64 -44.38
C THR A 71 -32.20 -1.69 -44.41
N ALA A 72 -32.83 -1.88 -43.25
CA ALA A 72 -34.30 -1.88 -43.15
C ALA A 72 -34.89 -0.49 -43.42
N MET A 73 -34.28 0.56 -42.87
CA MET A 73 -34.72 1.94 -43.07
C MET A 73 -34.52 2.42 -44.51
N GLU A 74 -33.38 2.10 -45.13
CA GLU A 74 -33.12 2.38 -46.54
C GLU A 74 -34.19 1.78 -47.44
N LYS A 75 -34.55 0.50 -47.23
CA LYS A 75 -35.61 -0.16 -48.01
C LYS A 75 -36.98 0.51 -47.84
N LEU A 76 -37.31 0.95 -46.63
CA LEU A 76 -38.60 1.56 -46.31
C LEU A 76 -38.74 3.01 -46.80
N THR A 77 -37.62 3.72 -46.89
CA THR A 77 -37.59 5.15 -47.29
C THR A 77 -37.25 5.34 -48.76
N LYS A 78 -36.74 4.31 -49.44
CA LYS A 78 -36.35 4.37 -50.86
C LYS A 78 -37.50 4.86 -51.73
N GLY A 79 -37.25 5.94 -52.46
CA GLY A 79 -38.21 6.53 -53.40
C GLY A 79 -39.37 7.30 -52.76
N LYS A 80 -39.36 7.51 -51.43
CA LYS A 80 -40.35 8.35 -50.74
C LYS A 80 -39.78 9.73 -50.46
N ASP A 81 -40.62 10.75 -50.59
CA ASP A 81 -40.27 12.10 -50.14
C ASP A 81 -40.37 12.25 -48.61
N LYS A 82 -39.89 13.38 -48.08
CA LYS A 82 -39.86 13.63 -46.62
C LYS A 82 -41.26 13.58 -45.98
N ASN A 83 -42.28 14.10 -46.64
CA ASN A 83 -43.63 14.16 -46.08
C ASN A 83 -44.28 12.78 -46.05
N ALA A 84 -44.07 11.99 -47.10
CA ALA A 84 -44.48 10.60 -47.19
C ALA A 84 -43.81 9.74 -46.10
N ILE A 85 -42.51 9.93 -45.86
CA ILE A 85 -41.77 9.21 -44.79
C ILE A 85 -42.29 9.58 -43.40
N LEU A 86 -42.53 10.86 -43.12
CA LEU A 86 -43.03 11.34 -41.82
C LEU A 86 -44.48 10.90 -41.55
N ALA A 87 -45.29 10.73 -42.59
CA ALA A 87 -46.66 10.25 -42.46
C ALA A 87 -46.75 8.71 -42.37
N ASP A 88 -45.74 7.98 -42.85
CA ASP A 88 -45.76 6.52 -42.93
C ASP A 88 -45.76 5.84 -41.55
N ALA A 89 -46.87 5.18 -41.23
CA ALA A 89 -47.04 4.42 -40.00
C ALA A 89 -46.04 3.25 -39.88
N ASN A 90 -45.66 2.63 -41.00
CA ASN A 90 -44.68 1.54 -41.01
C ASN A 90 -43.27 2.05 -40.67
N VAL A 91 -42.90 3.24 -41.16
CA VAL A 91 -41.62 3.87 -40.79
C VAL A 91 -41.60 4.15 -39.28
N LYS A 92 -42.66 4.75 -38.73
CA LYS A 92 -42.77 5.01 -37.28
C LYS A 92 -42.69 3.73 -36.45
N LYS A 93 -43.37 2.67 -36.89
CA LYS A 93 -43.35 1.35 -36.24
C LYS A 93 -41.94 0.78 -36.21
N VAL A 94 -41.25 0.78 -37.35
CA VAL A 94 -39.88 0.24 -37.44
C VAL A 94 -38.90 1.07 -36.60
N VAL A 95 -38.98 2.40 -36.62
CA VAL A 95 -38.15 3.24 -35.74
C VAL A 95 -38.37 2.92 -34.27
N LYS A 96 -39.61 2.68 -33.85
CA LYS A 96 -39.93 2.29 -32.46
C LYS A 96 -39.34 0.91 -32.12
N GLU A 97 -39.48 -0.07 -33.01
CA GLU A 97 -38.92 -1.42 -32.83
C GLU A 97 -37.39 -1.40 -32.80
N GLN A 98 -36.75 -0.63 -33.68
CA GLN A 98 -35.29 -0.46 -33.71
C GLN A 98 -34.78 0.18 -32.43
N THR A 99 -35.45 1.23 -31.95
CA THR A 99 -35.11 1.88 -30.68
C THR A 99 -35.23 0.90 -29.50
N GLN A 100 -36.29 0.08 -29.49
CA GLN A 100 -36.48 -0.93 -28.44
C GLN A 100 -35.38 -2.00 -28.47
N GLN A 101 -35.07 -2.55 -29.65
CA GLN A 101 -34.00 -3.55 -29.82
C GLN A 101 -32.64 -3.00 -29.39
N TRP A 102 -32.34 -1.75 -29.75
CA TRP A 102 -31.10 -1.08 -29.36
C TRP A 102 -31.02 -0.90 -27.84
N SER A 103 -32.09 -0.39 -27.24
CA SER A 103 -32.21 -0.20 -25.80
C SER A 103 -32.04 -1.50 -25.01
N GLU A 104 -32.66 -2.60 -25.47
CA GLU A 104 -32.52 -3.93 -24.87
C GLU A 104 -31.08 -4.47 -24.98
N MET A 105 -30.44 -4.33 -26.15
CA MET A 105 -29.04 -4.72 -26.33
C MET A 105 -28.13 -3.95 -25.38
N MET A 106 -28.27 -2.62 -25.35
CA MET A 106 -27.43 -1.77 -24.50
C MET A 106 -27.62 -2.07 -23.02
N GLY A 107 -28.86 -2.35 -22.59
CA GLY A 107 -29.17 -2.81 -21.23
C GLY A 107 -28.50 -4.14 -20.90
N LYS A 108 -28.54 -5.12 -21.81
CA LYS A 108 -27.83 -6.40 -21.65
C LYS A 108 -26.32 -6.20 -21.58
N HIS A 109 -25.74 -5.38 -22.46
CA HIS A 109 -24.30 -5.09 -22.48
C HIS A 109 -23.83 -4.49 -21.15
N ARG A 110 -24.54 -3.50 -20.63
CA ARG A 110 -24.24 -2.90 -19.31
C ARG A 110 -24.31 -3.91 -18.18
N LYS A 111 -25.35 -4.77 -18.17
CA LYS A 111 -25.46 -5.83 -17.16
C LYS A 111 -24.30 -6.81 -17.22
N GLU A 112 -23.92 -7.26 -18.42
CA GLU A 112 -22.75 -8.12 -18.63
C GLU A 112 -21.45 -7.44 -18.12
N GLU A 113 -21.26 -6.15 -18.40
CA GLU A 113 -20.09 -5.38 -17.92
C GLU A 113 -20.07 -5.24 -16.39
N TRP A 114 -21.20 -4.93 -15.75
CA TRP A 114 -21.27 -4.81 -14.29
C TRP A 114 -21.01 -6.13 -13.59
N GLU A 115 -21.63 -7.23 -14.04
CA GLU A 115 -21.40 -8.54 -13.46
C GLU A 115 -19.93 -8.98 -13.63
N MET A 116 -19.32 -8.71 -14.78
CA MET A 116 -17.90 -8.95 -15.00
C MET A 116 -17.03 -8.12 -14.04
N HIS A 117 -17.31 -6.82 -13.89
CA HIS A 117 -16.56 -5.96 -12.98
C HIS A 117 -16.71 -6.38 -11.51
N LYS A 118 -17.93 -6.72 -11.06
CA LYS A 118 -18.16 -7.26 -9.72
C LYS A 118 -17.38 -8.55 -9.49
N ALA A 119 -17.42 -9.48 -10.45
CA ALA A 119 -16.64 -10.72 -10.37
C ALA A 119 -15.13 -10.46 -10.32
N HIS A 120 -14.63 -9.50 -11.11
CA HIS A 120 -13.22 -9.09 -11.07
C HIS A 120 -12.81 -8.47 -9.74
N ILE A 121 -13.66 -7.64 -9.14
CA ILE A 121 -13.41 -7.02 -7.84
C ILE A 121 -13.38 -8.08 -6.75
N THR A 122 -14.39 -8.97 -6.71
CA THR A 122 -14.47 -10.04 -5.71
C THR A 122 -13.27 -10.98 -5.81
N ALA A 123 -12.94 -11.47 -7.01
CA ALA A 123 -11.77 -12.34 -7.19
C ALA A 123 -10.45 -11.59 -6.91
N GLY A 124 -10.40 -10.29 -7.23
CA GLY A 124 -9.24 -9.44 -6.96
C GLY A 124 -9.03 -9.19 -5.47
N LYS A 125 -10.10 -9.18 -4.66
CA LYS A 125 -10.03 -8.90 -3.21
C LYS A 125 -9.11 -9.88 -2.49
N ASP A 126 -9.35 -11.17 -2.66
CA ASP A 126 -8.60 -12.22 -1.97
C ASP A 126 -7.13 -12.23 -2.43
N GLU A 127 -6.90 -12.03 -3.73
CA GLU A 127 -5.56 -11.95 -4.29
C GLU A 127 -4.80 -10.70 -3.78
N PHE A 128 -5.42 -9.52 -3.72
CA PHE A 128 -4.79 -8.31 -3.19
C PHE A 128 -4.44 -8.47 -1.71
N LYS A 129 -5.31 -9.09 -0.91
CA LYS A 129 -5.05 -9.40 0.50
C LYS A 129 -3.85 -10.33 0.64
N ARG A 130 -3.83 -11.43 -0.11
CA ARG A 130 -2.70 -12.39 -0.13
C ARG A 130 -1.39 -11.73 -0.55
N VAL A 131 -1.40 -10.91 -1.59
CA VAL A 131 -0.19 -10.19 -2.06
C VAL A 131 0.28 -9.19 -1.01
N MET A 132 -0.65 -8.47 -0.35
CA MET A 132 -0.32 -7.55 0.74
C MET A 132 0.35 -8.28 1.91
N GLU A 133 -0.18 -9.42 2.35
CA GLU A 133 0.42 -10.23 3.41
C GLU A 133 1.86 -10.67 3.08
N ILE A 134 2.12 -11.03 1.81
CA ILE A 134 3.48 -11.38 1.35
C ILE A 134 4.42 -10.19 1.46
N VAL A 135 3.99 -9.00 1.01
CA VAL A 135 4.81 -7.78 1.07
C VAL A 135 5.05 -7.38 2.52
N GLN A 136 4.03 -7.44 3.39
CA GLN A 136 4.13 -7.17 4.82
C GLN A 136 5.10 -8.13 5.51
N ALA A 137 5.03 -9.43 5.21
CA ALA A 137 5.98 -10.43 5.71
C ALA A 137 7.42 -10.11 5.26
N GLY A 138 7.60 -9.62 4.03
CA GLY A 138 8.88 -9.11 3.53
C GLY A 138 9.41 -7.94 4.35
N GLN A 139 8.56 -6.97 4.67
CA GLN A 139 8.94 -5.82 5.50
C GLN A 139 9.29 -6.21 6.94
N LEU A 140 8.55 -7.15 7.55
CA LEU A 140 8.88 -7.69 8.87
C LEU A 140 10.23 -8.41 8.86
N LYS A 141 10.53 -9.17 7.82
CA LYS A 141 11.84 -9.83 7.66
C LYS A 141 12.98 -8.82 7.53
N GLN A 142 12.78 -7.72 6.79
CA GLN A 142 13.76 -6.63 6.70
C GLN A 142 13.99 -5.95 8.04
N LEU A 143 12.91 -5.69 8.81
CA LEU A 143 13.01 -5.15 10.16
C LEU A 143 13.80 -6.09 11.07
N GLN A 144 13.51 -7.40 11.04
CA GLN A 144 14.24 -8.40 11.84
C GLN A 144 15.74 -8.39 11.52
N ILE A 145 16.11 -8.39 10.24
CA ILE A 145 17.52 -8.35 9.81
C ILE A 145 18.24 -7.11 10.37
N LYS A 146 17.56 -5.96 10.35
CA LYS A 146 18.09 -4.72 10.94
C LYS A 146 18.27 -4.85 12.45
N GLN A 147 17.27 -5.37 13.17
CA GLN A 147 17.32 -5.57 14.61
C GLN A 147 18.46 -6.51 15.03
N ASP A 148 18.69 -7.58 14.26
CA ASP A 148 19.80 -8.50 14.48
C ASP A 148 21.16 -7.81 14.27
N LYS A 149 21.25 -6.94 13.26
CA LYS A 149 22.46 -6.13 13.00
C LYS A 149 22.73 -5.14 14.12
N ASP A 150 21.72 -4.37 14.54
CA ASP A 150 21.83 -3.39 15.63
C ASP A 150 22.28 -4.08 16.94
N SER A 151 21.79 -5.29 17.21
CA SER A 151 22.18 -6.10 18.37
C SER A 151 23.63 -6.58 18.29
N LYS A 152 24.09 -6.98 17.10
CA LYS A 152 25.50 -7.36 16.88
C LYS A 152 26.42 -6.16 17.05
N ASP A 153 26.06 -5.01 16.48
CA ASP A 153 26.83 -3.77 16.56
C ASP A 153 26.91 -3.25 18.00
N LEU A 154 25.82 -3.35 18.78
CA LEU A 154 25.82 -3.03 20.20
C LEU A 154 26.79 -3.94 20.98
N ASN A 155 26.72 -5.26 20.77
CA ASN A 155 27.62 -6.20 21.44
C ASN A 155 29.10 -5.94 21.11
N ALA A 156 29.41 -5.64 19.85
CA ALA A 156 30.75 -5.30 19.41
C ALA A 156 31.24 -3.99 20.06
N SER A 157 30.37 -2.97 20.16
CA SER A 157 30.67 -1.71 20.84
C SER A 157 30.96 -1.92 22.34
N GLN A 158 30.15 -2.74 23.02
CA GLN A 158 30.35 -3.07 24.44
C GLN A 158 31.67 -3.81 24.68
N ALA A 159 32.03 -4.75 23.79
CA ALA A 159 33.33 -5.43 23.84
C ALA A 159 34.50 -4.45 23.68
N LYS A 160 34.39 -3.50 22.75
CA LYS A 160 35.40 -2.46 22.52
C LYS A 160 35.57 -1.55 23.74
N VAL A 161 34.46 -1.06 24.32
CA VAL A 161 34.48 -0.25 25.55
C VAL A 161 35.15 -0.99 26.71
N ASN A 162 34.90 -2.30 26.85
CA ASN A 162 35.56 -3.11 27.88
C ASN A 162 37.08 -3.25 27.64
N ALA A 163 37.51 -3.45 26.40
CA ALA A 163 38.93 -3.51 26.05
C ALA A 163 39.63 -2.17 26.30
N GLU A 164 39.02 -1.06 25.89
CA GLU A 164 39.51 0.30 26.13
C GLU A 164 39.57 0.61 27.63
N THR A 165 38.53 0.25 28.38
CA THR A 165 38.52 0.40 29.85
C THR A 165 39.70 -0.31 30.52
N ALA A 166 40.03 -1.54 30.09
CA ALA A 166 41.16 -2.28 30.63
C ALA A 166 42.51 -1.61 30.27
N LYS A 167 42.65 -1.13 29.03
CA LYS A 167 43.83 -0.43 28.54
C LYS A 167 44.04 0.91 29.28
N ASP A 168 42.97 1.67 29.50
CA ASP A 168 43.02 2.96 30.20
C ASP A 168 43.47 2.81 31.65
N VAL A 169 42.94 1.82 32.38
CA VAL A 169 43.35 1.58 33.78
C VAL A 169 44.79 1.09 33.86
N ALA A 170 45.25 0.30 32.89
CA ALA A 170 46.65 -0.15 32.84
C ALA A 170 47.63 1.00 32.59
N ASN A 171 47.27 1.93 31.70
CA ASN A 171 48.08 3.08 31.30
C ASN A 171 47.97 4.29 32.23
N ASP A 172 47.05 4.26 33.20
CA ASP A 172 46.86 5.33 34.18
C ASP A 172 48.09 5.45 35.10
N LYS A 173 48.83 6.56 34.93
CA LYS A 173 50.04 6.87 35.70
C LYS A 173 49.72 7.33 37.14
N ALA A 174 48.48 7.71 37.44
CA ALA A 174 48.08 8.10 38.79
C ALA A 174 47.95 6.87 39.72
N LEU A 175 47.74 5.68 39.16
CA LEU A 175 47.63 4.43 39.90
C LEU A 175 49.01 3.77 40.04
N LYS A 176 49.65 3.94 41.20
CA LYS A 176 51.04 3.52 41.43
C LYS A 176 51.18 2.04 41.79
N THR A 177 50.18 1.44 42.44
CA THR A 177 50.25 0.04 42.88
C THR A 177 49.38 -0.87 42.02
N LYS A 178 49.75 -2.16 41.94
CA LYS A 178 48.94 -3.18 41.27
C LYS A 178 47.55 -3.31 41.91
N GLY A 179 47.48 -3.22 43.24
CA GLY A 179 46.22 -3.27 43.99
C GLY A 179 45.27 -2.11 43.65
N ASP A 180 45.79 -0.90 43.48
CA ASP A 180 44.98 0.27 43.09
C ASP A 180 44.43 0.13 41.67
N LYS A 181 45.26 -0.37 40.73
CA LYS A 181 44.81 -0.68 39.36
C LYS A 181 43.72 -1.75 39.34
N GLU A 182 43.87 -2.83 40.11
CA GLU A 182 42.85 -3.87 40.22
C GLU A 182 41.55 -3.37 40.86
N ARG A 183 41.64 -2.55 41.91
CA ARG A 183 40.48 -1.90 42.53
C ARG A 183 39.75 -1.01 41.53
N ARG A 184 40.47 -0.15 40.81
CA ARG A 184 39.89 0.76 39.81
C ARG A 184 39.26 0.00 38.64
N LEU A 185 39.90 -1.08 38.18
CA LEU A 185 39.37 -1.92 37.10
C LEU A 185 38.06 -2.59 37.51
N ARG A 186 37.96 -3.12 38.76
CA ARG A 186 36.72 -3.72 39.26
C ARG A 186 35.57 -2.71 39.33
N GLU A 187 35.84 -1.51 39.82
CA GLU A 187 34.85 -0.43 39.88
C GLU A 187 34.36 -0.02 38.47
N LYS A 188 35.28 0.21 37.52
CA LYS A 188 34.90 0.51 36.14
C LYS A 188 34.13 -0.62 35.48
N LYS A 189 34.53 -1.89 35.68
CA LYS A 189 33.79 -3.06 35.16
C LYS A 189 32.36 -3.11 35.72
N GLN A 190 32.17 -2.84 37.01
CA GLN A 190 30.84 -2.80 37.61
C GLN A 190 29.98 -1.67 37.00
N ASN A 191 30.57 -0.50 36.75
CA ASN A 191 29.88 0.60 36.07
C ASN A 191 29.53 0.25 34.62
N ASN A 192 30.44 -0.40 33.89
CA ASN A 192 30.18 -0.86 32.52
C ASN A 192 29.03 -1.87 32.48
N ILE A 193 28.95 -2.82 33.42
CA ILE A 193 27.83 -3.78 33.51
C ILE A 193 26.48 -3.05 33.64
N LYS A 194 26.39 -2.03 34.51
CA LYS A 194 25.18 -1.23 34.66
C LYS A 194 24.83 -0.49 33.37
N LYS A 195 25.82 0.17 32.74
CA LYS A 195 25.65 0.89 31.48
C LYS A 195 25.14 -0.04 30.37
N PHE A 196 25.79 -1.19 30.19
CA PHE A 196 25.44 -2.15 29.14
C PHE A 196 24.06 -2.78 29.34
N THR A 197 23.65 -2.98 30.60
CA THR A 197 22.31 -3.46 30.92
C THR A 197 21.25 -2.43 30.48
N GLU A 198 21.47 -1.15 30.78
CA GLU A 198 20.53 -0.08 30.40
C GLU A 198 20.51 0.15 28.88
N GLU A 199 21.66 0.06 28.20
CA GLU A 199 21.74 0.13 26.74
C GLU A 199 20.95 -1.00 26.07
N ARG A 200 21.08 -2.24 26.55
CA ARG A 200 20.33 -3.39 26.03
C ARG A 200 18.83 -3.24 26.28
N LYS A 201 18.44 -2.73 27.45
CA LYS A 201 17.04 -2.42 27.77
C LYS A 201 16.48 -1.35 26.84
N THR A 202 17.23 -0.29 26.60
CA THR A 202 16.84 0.79 25.68
C THR A 202 16.68 0.29 24.25
N LEU A 203 17.61 -0.56 23.78
CA LEU A 203 17.51 -1.19 22.46
C LEU A 203 16.27 -2.08 22.36
N GLY A 204 15.98 -2.90 23.38
CA GLY A 204 14.77 -3.74 23.42
C GLY A 204 13.48 -2.93 23.33
N ILE A 205 13.32 -1.91 24.18
CA ILE A 205 12.16 -1.01 24.17
C ILE A 205 11.97 -0.36 22.78
N ARG A 206 13.08 0.00 22.14
CA ARG A 206 13.06 0.59 20.80
C ARG A 206 12.63 -0.42 19.74
N GLN A 207 13.20 -1.64 19.75
CA GLN A 207 12.82 -2.70 18.83
C GLN A 207 11.32 -3.04 18.96
N ASP A 208 10.81 -3.11 20.19
CA ASP A 208 9.39 -3.33 20.47
C ASP A 208 8.52 -2.19 19.90
N ARG A 209 8.96 -0.93 20.06
CA ARG A 209 8.25 0.22 19.51
C ARG A 209 8.25 0.22 17.98
N GLU A 210 9.38 -0.08 17.33
CA GLU A 210 9.47 -0.19 15.87
C GLU A 210 8.55 -1.32 15.35
N SER A 211 8.57 -2.47 16.01
CA SER A 211 7.70 -3.62 15.72
C SER A 211 6.21 -3.30 15.93
N GLY A 212 5.86 -2.53 16.96
CA GLY A 212 4.49 -2.08 17.20
C GLY A 212 4.00 -1.15 16.09
N LYS A 213 4.81 -0.13 15.74
CA LYS A 213 4.47 0.83 14.68
C LYS A 213 4.20 0.15 13.34
N ILE A 214 5.03 -0.80 12.94
CA ILE A 214 4.87 -1.49 11.66
C ILE A 214 3.62 -2.37 11.63
N LYS A 215 3.30 -3.05 12.73
CA LYS A 215 2.06 -3.85 12.84
C LYS A 215 0.82 -2.98 12.71
N THR A 216 0.76 -1.87 13.45
CA THR A 216 -0.37 -0.93 13.34
C THR A 216 -0.48 -0.33 11.93
N LEU A 217 0.64 -0.06 11.27
CA LEU A 217 0.65 0.39 9.88
C LEU A 217 0.09 -0.68 8.93
N HIS A 218 0.51 -1.94 9.12
CA HIS A 218 0.04 -3.09 8.33
C HIS A 218 -1.47 -3.32 8.48
N GLU A 219 -1.98 -3.26 9.72
CA GLU A 219 -3.40 -3.36 10.02
C GLU A 219 -4.20 -2.25 9.33
N LYS A 220 -3.71 -1.00 9.39
CA LYS A 220 -4.34 0.12 8.70
C LYS A 220 -4.35 -0.07 7.18
N GLN A 221 -3.25 -0.52 6.59
CA GLN A 221 -3.17 -0.77 5.14
C GLN A 221 -4.17 -1.83 4.68
N ILE A 222 -4.38 -2.88 5.48
CA ILE A 222 -5.39 -3.91 5.18
C ILE A 222 -6.79 -3.30 5.25
N ALA A 223 -7.11 -2.54 6.30
CA ALA A 223 -8.42 -1.90 6.44
C ALA A 223 -8.70 -0.90 5.30
N ASP A 224 -7.72 -0.08 4.94
CA ASP A 224 -7.83 0.88 3.83
C ASP A 224 -8.02 0.17 2.47
N LEU A 225 -7.35 -0.98 2.26
CA LEU A 225 -7.54 -1.81 1.07
C LEU A 225 -8.96 -2.38 1.02
N GLU A 226 -9.44 -2.98 2.11
CA GLU A 226 -10.77 -3.58 2.20
C GLU A 226 -11.85 -2.51 1.94
N LYS A 227 -11.72 -1.33 2.55
CA LYS A 227 -12.60 -0.19 2.32
C LYS A 227 -12.58 0.28 0.86
N THR A 228 -11.40 0.38 0.25
CA THR A 228 -11.29 0.82 -1.15
C THR A 228 -11.96 -0.17 -2.10
N ILE A 229 -11.81 -1.47 -1.85
CA ILE A 229 -12.46 -2.54 -2.63
C ILE A 229 -13.98 -2.46 -2.48
N GLU A 230 -14.48 -2.31 -1.25
CA GLU A 230 -15.90 -2.18 -0.95
C GLU A 230 -16.53 -0.96 -1.63
N CYS A 231 -15.94 0.24 -1.46
CA CYS A 231 -16.41 1.45 -2.14
C CYS A 231 -16.40 1.29 -3.67
N THR A 232 -15.41 0.56 -4.23
CA THR A 232 -15.37 0.29 -5.66
C THR A 232 -16.52 -0.63 -6.10
N PHE A 233 -16.83 -1.65 -5.31
CA PHE A 233 -17.95 -2.57 -5.54
C PHE A 233 -19.30 -1.83 -5.46
N GLU A 234 -19.51 -1.02 -4.42
CA GLU A 234 -20.70 -0.21 -4.22
C GLU A 234 -20.93 0.76 -5.39
N ARG A 235 -19.88 1.38 -5.92
CA ARG A 235 -19.98 2.25 -7.10
C ARG A 235 -20.60 1.53 -8.30
N TYR A 236 -20.28 0.25 -8.52
CA TYR A 236 -20.88 -0.54 -9.60
C TYR A 236 -22.33 -0.93 -9.29
N ASN A 237 -22.69 -1.18 -8.02
CA ASN A 237 -24.08 -1.38 -7.63
C ASN A 237 -24.91 -0.11 -7.84
N HIS A 238 -24.41 1.06 -7.43
CA HIS A 238 -25.07 2.34 -7.66
C HIS A 238 -25.19 2.66 -9.15
N ALA A 239 -24.16 2.38 -9.95
CA ALA A 239 -24.26 2.53 -11.40
C ALA A 239 -25.37 1.66 -12.02
N ALA A 240 -25.52 0.42 -11.53
CA ALA A 240 -26.58 -0.47 -11.94
C ALA A 240 -27.97 0.06 -11.56
N MET A 241 -28.14 0.49 -10.30
CA MET A 241 -29.39 1.06 -9.80
C MET A 241 -29.77 2.35 -10.53
N ASN A 242 -28.83 3.26 -10.73
CA ASN A 242 -29.07 4.52 -11.44
C ASN A 242 -29.58 4.26 -12.86
N TYR A 243 -29.04 3.26 -13.54
CA TYR A 243 -29.53 2.88 -14.86
C TYR A 243 -30.95 2.28 -14.82
N GLU A 244 -31.26 1.43 -13.83
CA GLU A 244 -32.62 0.89 -13.67
C GLU A 244 -33.67 1.99 -13.44
N MET A 245 -33.27 3.06 -12.76
CA MET A 245 -34.08 4.25 -12.49
C MET A 245 -34.11 5.25 -13.67
N SER A 246 -33.20 5.11 -14.63
CA SER A 246 -33.10 6.01 -15.79
C SER A 246 -34.07 5.63 -16.91
N SER A 247 -34.32 6.57 -17.82
CA SER A 247 -35.02 6.24 -19.06
C SER A 247 -34.21 5.20 -19.82
N LYS A 248 -34.82 4.03 -20.04
CA LYS A 248 -34.22 2.93 -20.82
C LYS A 248 -34.27 3.21 -22.32
N PHE A 249 -34.85 4.35 -22.73
CA PHE A 249 -35.04 4.70 -24.13
C PHE A 249 -33.74 5.31 -24.70
N GLU A 250 -32.90 4.44 -25.24
CA GLU A 250 -31.68 4.80 -25.93
C GLU A 250 -31.87 4.58 -27.44
N PHE A 251 -31.65 5.62 -28.23
CA PHE A 251 -31.61 5.54 -29.68
C PHE A 251 -30.23 5.96 -30.16
N MET A 252 -29.78 5.34 -31.25
CA MET A 252 -28.58 5.77 -31.94
C MET A 252 -29.01 6.54 -33.18
N VAL A 253 -28.45 7.74 -33.34
CA VAL A 253 -28.63 8.62 -34.52
C VAL A 253 -27.57 8.31 -35.55
#